data_AF-A0A9Q4DSW9-F1
#
_entry.id   AF-A0A9Q4DSW9-F1
#
_cell.length_a   1.000
_cell.length_b   1.000
_cell.length_c   1.000
_cell.angle_alpha   90.00
_cell.angle_beta   90.00
_cell.angle_gamma   90.00
#
_symmetry.space_group_name_H-M   'P 1'
#
loop_
_entity.id
_entity.type
_entity.pdbx_description
1 polymer ?
#
loop_
_entity_poly.entity_id
_entity_poly.type
_entity_poly.pdbx_seq_one_letter_code
_entity_poly.pdbx_strand_id
1 'polypeptide(L)' 'SLKTNGTGLGLTVTFSIIEHHHGTISFNSSFQRGTTVTIKLPADLPH' A
#
# COMPACT_ATOMS: atom_id res chain seq x y z
N SER A 1 -8.63 17.81 11.18
CA SER A 1 -9.38 17.24 10.04
C SER A 1 -8.49 16.29 9.26
N LEU A 2 -8.76 14.98 9.30
CA LEU A 2 -8.26 14.09 8.26
C LEU A 2 -8.88 14.58 6.95
N LYS A 3 -8.05 14.98 5.97
CA LYS A 3 -8.52 15.41 4.65
C LYS A 3 -9.23 14.23 3.99
N THR A 4 -10.55 14.21 4.03
CA THR A 4 -11.42 13.23 3.35
C THR A 4 -11.80 13.65 1.93
N ASN A 5 -11.03 14.55 1.30
CA ASN A 5 -11.22 14.93 -0.11
C ASN A 5 -10.50 13.94 -1.06
N GLY A 6 -10.58 12.65 -0.76
CA GLY A 6 -10.11 11.58 -1.63
C GLY A 6 -11.24 10.59 -1.77
N THR A 7 -11.56 10.17 -2.98
CA THR A 7 -12.64 9.22 -3.30
C THR A 7 -12.42 7.80 -2.76
N GLY A 8 -11.45 7.59 -1.87
CA GLY A 8 -11.02 6.27 -1.41
C GLY A 8 -10.25 5.46 -2.46
N LEU A 9 -10.11 5.96 -3.69
CA LEU A 9 -9.55 5.20 -4.81
C LEU A 9 -8.03 4.97 -4.71
N GLY A 10 -7.28 5.84 -4.03
CA GLY A 10 -5.82 5.80 -4.03
C GLY A 10 -5.26 4.47 -3.49
N LEU A 11 -5.78 4.01 -2.34
CA LEU A 11 -5.34 2.73 -1.77
C LEU A 11 -5.84 1.56 -2.61
N THR A 12 -7.08 1.61 -3.10
CA THR A 12 -7.63 0.55 -3.97
C THR A 12 -6.77 0.33 -5.21
N VAL A 13 -6.41 1.41 -5.92
CA VAL A 13 -5.52 1.35 -7.09
C VAL A 13 -4.13 0.81 -6.69
N THR A 14 -3.60 1.25 -5.54
CA THR A 14 -2.31 0.76 -5.04
C THR A 14 -2.34 -0.74 -4.76
N PHE A 15 -3.41 -1.25 -4.13
CA PHE A 15 -3.58 -2.69 -3.89
C PHE A 15 -3.60 -3.46 -5.21
N SER A 16 -4.41 -3.03 -6.18
CA SER A 16 -4.46 -3.69 -7.50
C SER A 16 -3.11 -3.69 -8.21
N ILE A 17 -2.36 -2.60 -8.17
CA ILE A 17 -1.01 -2.54 -8.76
C ILE A 17 -0.09 -3.57 -8.10
N ILE A 18 -0.04 -3.59 -6.77
CA ILE A 18 0.87 -4.46 -6.03
C ILE A 18 0.50 -5.94 -6.25
N GLU A 19 -0.78 -6.26 -6.26
CA GLU A 19 -1.29 -7.61 -6.53
C GLU A 19 -0.93 -8.09 -7.95
N HIS A 20 -1.12 -7.26 -8.97
CA HIS A 20 -0.72 -7.59 -10.35
C HIS A 20 0.78 -7.81 -10.52
N HIS A 21 1.61 -7.22 -9.64
CA HIS A 21 3.05 -7.45 -9.64
C HIS A 21 3.47 -8.60 -8.70
N HIS A 22 2.52 -9.41 -8.22
CA HIS A 22 2.75 -10.49 -7.26
C HIS A 22 3.47 -10.01 -5.98
N GLY A 23 3.22 -8.76 -5.62
CA GLY A 23 3.79 -8.11 -4.45
C GLY A 23 2.92 -8.22 -3.22
N THR A 24 3.40 -7.64 -2.13
CA THR A 24 2.66 -7.51 -0.87
C THR A 24 2.77 -6.10 -0.32
N ILE A 25 1.76 -5.68 0.44
CA ILE A 25 1.71 -4.40 1.15
C ILE A 25 1.36 -4.65 2.61
N SER A 26 1.97 -3.89 3.53
CA SER A 26 1.70 -3.97 4.96
C SER A 26 1.74 -2.59 5.59
N PHE A 27 0.89 -2.38 6.59
CA PHE A 27 0.75 -1.11 7.30
C PHE A 27 1.12 -1.30 8.76
N ASN A 28 2.07 -0.51 9.24
CA ASN A 28 2.37 -0.40 10.66
C ASN A 28 2.05 1.03 11.09
N SER A 29 0.97 1.18 11.85
CA SER A 29 0.55 2.49 12.36
C SER A 29 0.55 2.48 13.87
N SER A 30 0.96 3.60 14.45
CA SER A 30 0.91 3.77 15.89
C SER A 30 0.47 5.19 16.24
N PHE A 31 -0.45 5.27 17.21
CA PHE A 31 -0.99 6.54 17.67
C PHE A 31 0.13 7.50 18.04
N GLN A 32 0.02 8.75 17.57
CA GLN A 32 1.03 9.82 17.75
C GLN A 32 2.43 9.57 17.17
N ARG A 33 2.68 8.44 16.48
CA ARG A 33 3.93 8.17 15.76
C ARG A 33 3.79 8.18 14.24
N GLY A 34 2.56 8.02 13.74
CA GLY A 34 2.26 8.01 12.31
C GLY A 34 2.13 6.60 11.76
N THR A 35 2.29 6.47 10.44
CA THR A 35 2.08 5.22 9.70
C THR A 35 3.25 4.96 8.78
N THR A 36 3.85 3.78 8.91
CA THR A 36 4.81 3.22 7.97
C THR A 36 4.08 2.24 7.05
N VAL A 37 4.29 2.40 5.74
CA VAL A 37 3.77 1.49 4.72
C VAL A 37 4.96 0.76 4.09
N THR A 38 4.92 -0.56 4.09
CA THR A 38 5.97 -1.41 3.51
C THR A 38 5.41 -2.12 2.29
N ILE A 39 6.09 -1.98 1.16
CA ILE A 39 5.76 -2.67 -0.10
C ILE A 39 6.91 -3.62 -0.43
N LYS A 40 6.59 -4.87 -0.79
CA LYS A 40 7.56 -5.85 -1.27
C LYS A 40 7.13 -6.31 -2.66
N LEU A 41 8.06 -6.25 -3.61
CA LEU A 41 7.89 -6.75 -4.96
C LEU A 41 8.93 -7.86 -5.21
N PRO A 42 8.61 -8.89 -6.00
CA PRO A 42 9.61 -9.83 -6.50
C PRO A 42 10.70 -9.08 -7.27
N ALA A 43 11.97 -9.44 -7.04
CA ALA A 43 13.09 -8.86 -7.78
C ALA A 43 13.15 -9.38 -9.23
N ASP A 44 12.69 -10.62 -9.43
CA ASP A 44 12.50 -11.28 -10.72
C ASP A 44 11.16 -12.04 -10.70
N LEU A 45 10.48 -12.14 -11.84
CA LEU A 45 9.36 -13.07 -11.96
C LEU A 45 9.91 -14.50 -12.02
N PRO A 46 9.36 -15.46 -11.26
CA PRO A 46 9.72 -16.86 -11.42
C PRO A 46 9.42 -17.29 -12.87
N HIS A 47 10.44 -17.84 -13.54
CA HIS A 47 10.34 -18.49 -14.85
C HIS A 47 9.51 -19.77 -14.79
#